data_AF-U2FBA3-F1
#
_entry.id   AF-U2FBA3-F1
#
_cell.length_a   1.000
_cell.length_b   1.000
_cell.length_c   1.000
_cell.angle_alpha   90.00
_cell.angle_beta   90.00
_cell.angle_gamma   90.00
#
_symmetry.space_group_name_H-M   'P 1'
#
loop_
_entity.id
_entity.type
_entity.pdbx_description
1 polymer ?
#
loop_
_entity_poly.entity_id
_entity_poly.type
_entity_poly.pdbx_seq_one_letter_code
_entity_poly.pdbx_strand_id
1 'polypeptide(L)' 'MAVNMQARITDNLKASINGGFSGGQKVIGAGMLYQWK' A
#
# COMPACT_ATOMS: atom_id res chain seq x y z
N MET A 1 -13.07 -7.98 -2.58
CA MET A 1 -12.79 -6.76 -3.39
C MET A 1 -11.66 -6.00 -2.71
N ALA A 2 -10.55 -5.75 -3.39
CA ALA A 2 -9.36 -5.11 -2.81
C ALA A 2 -9.08 -3.78 -3.52
N VAL A 3 -9.10 -2.69 -2.75
CA VAL A 3 -8.70 -1.35 -3.16
C VAL A 3 -7.24 -1.16 -2.79
N ASN A 4 -6.41 -0.99 -3.80
CA ASN A 4 -5.00 -0.71 -3.63
C ASN A 4 -4.75 0.74 -4.04
N MET A 5 -4.33 1.57 -3.09
CA MET A 5 -3.93 2.96 -3.32
C MET A 5 -2.43 3.06 -3.10
N GLN A 6 -1.66 3.12 -4.19
CA GLN A 6 -0.23 3.38 -4.15
C GLN A 6 0.05 4.83 -4.54
N ALA A 7 0.72 5.56 -3.66
CA ALA A 7 1.13 6.94 -3.87
C ALA A 7 2.67 7.00 -3.94
N ARG A 8 3.19 7.50 -5.06
CA ARG A 8 4.61 7.84 -5.18
C ARG A 8 4.82 9.22 -4.57
N ILE A 9 5.55 9.28 -3.45
CA ILE A 9 5.79 10.53 -2.71
C ILE A 9 7.04 11.24 -3.25
N THR A 10 8.12 10.48 -3.50
CA THR A 10 9.33 10.99 -4.18
C THR A 10 9.98 9.85 -4.98
N ASP A 11 10.97 10.14 -5.81
CA ASP A 11 11.65 9.14 -6.65
C ASP A 11 12.18 7.94 -5.84
N ASN A 12 12.59 8.20 -4.60
CA ASN A 12 13.09 7.20 -3.68
C ASN A 12 12.04 6.69 -2.68
N LEU A 13 10.79 7.19 -2.69
CA LEU A 13 9.80 6.90 -1.66
C LEU A 13 8.43 6.59 -2.26
N LYS A 14 8.00 5.34 -2.09
CA LYS A 14 6.70 4.85 -2.53
C LYS A 14 5.90 4.44 -1.31
N ALA A 15 4.79 5.10 -1.06
CA ALA A 15 3.82 4.67 -0.06
C ALA A 15 2.72 3.85 -0.76
N SER A 16 2.29 2.77 -0.13
CA SER A 16 1.28 1.86 -0.66
C SER A 16 0.31 1.49 0.43
N ILE A 17 -0.98 1.66 0.17
CA ILE A 17 -2.07 1.35 1.09
C ILE A 17 -2.95 0.33 0.40
N ASN A 18 -3.08 -0.83 1.03
CA ASN A 18 -3.74 -2.01 0.52
C ASN A 18 -4.93 -2.28 1.43
N GLY A 19 -6.15 -2.01 0.97
CA GLY A 19 -7.37 -2.28 1.72
C GLY A 19 -8.26 -3.24 0.97
N GLY A 20 -8.51 -4.44 1.48
CA GLY A 20 -9.36 -5.40 0.80
C GLY A 20 -10.17 -6.28 1.72
N PHE A 21 -11.32 -6.71 1.21
CA PHE A 21 -12.17 -7.69 1.87
C PHE A 21 -11.80 -9.10 1.37
N SER A 22 -11.33 -9.96 2.27
CA SER A 22 -11.01 -11.37 2.03
C SER A 22 -11.92 -12.25 2.91
N GLY A 23 -12.86 -12.97 2.30
CA GLY A 23 -13.69 -13.99 2.99
C GLY A 23 -14.59 -13.50 4.15
N GLY A 24 -14.76 -12.19 4.34
CA GLY A 24 -15.46 -11.59 5.49
C GLY A 24 -14.55 -10.80 6.43
N GLN A 25 -13.22 -10.94 6.30
CA GLN A 25 -12.25 -10.12 7.03
C GLN A 25 -11.82 -8.91 6.21
N LYS A 26 -11.82 -7.75 6.87
CA LYS A 26 -11.26 -6.50 6.37
C LYS A 26 -9.74 -6.52 6.60
N VAL A 27 -8.98 -6.63 5.53
CA VAL A 27 -7.52 -6.60 5.56
C VAL A 27 -7.06 -5.20 5.16
N ILE A 28 -6.27 -4.56 6.02
CA ILE A 28 -5.65 -3.26 5.75
C ILE A 28 -4.15 -3.45 5.95
N GLY A 29 -3.38 -3.24 4.88
CA GLY A 29 -1.92 -3.20 4.89
C GLY A 29 -1.44 -1.83 4.42
N ALA A 30 -0.50 -1.23 5.14
CA ALA A 30 0.21 -0.05 4.68
C ALA A 30 1.70 -0.42 4.58
N GLY A 31 2.32 -0.07 3.46
CA GLY A 31 3.73 -0.33 3.19
C GLY A 31 4.39 0.92 2.63
N MET A 32 5.62 1.17 3.05
CA MET A 32 6.38 2.33 2.59
C MET A 32 7.77 1.84 2.17
N LEU A 33 8.03 1.94 0.87
CA LEU A 33 9.29 1.55 0.26
C LEU A 33 10.14 2.79 0.10
N TYR A 34 11.21 2.86 0.89
CA TYR A 34 12.27 3.83 0.72
C TYR A 34 13.47 3.15 0.08
N GLN A 35 13.86 3.61 -1.11
CA GLN A 35 14.99 3.11 -1.86
C GLN A 35 16.20 4.00 -1.56
N TRP A 36 17.16 3.44 -0.82
CA TRP A 36 18.47 4.06 -0.61
C TRP A 36 19.31 3.84 -1.88
N LYS A 37 19.99 4.89 -2.33
CA LYS A 37 20.95 4.84 -3.43
C LYS A 37 22.37 4.82 -2.88
#